data_AF-A0A388NXN5-F1
#
_entry.id   AF-A0A388NXN5-F1
#
_cell.length_a   1.000
_cell.length_b   1.000
_cell.length_c   1.000
_cell.angle_alpha   90.00
_cell.angle_beta   90.00
_cell.angle_gamma   90.00
#
_symmetry.space_group_name_H-M   'P 1'
#
loop_
_entity.id
_entity.type
_entity.pdbx_description
1 polymer ?
#
loop_
_entity_poly.entity_id
_entity_poly.type
_entity_poly.pdbx_seq_one_letter_code
_entity_poly.pdbx_strand_id
1 'polypeptide(L)'
;MLNPDVDVVTYDTRLCAENVIEILSGYDVIVDGADNFPSRYLLNDASVKLGIPVVHGSIFRFEGMVSVFHPVLGPTYRDMVPEPPPAELAPSCSEAGVLGVLPGIVGSIQALEALKILLNLGESLIGKILTIDTTEMTFRTFKLQRDPKNAVTHDNRERIQIRDLEGACAPWLVH
;
A
#
# COMPACT_ATOMS: atom_id res chain seq x y z
N MET A 1 13.45 -23.36 -2.14
CA MET A 1 13.52 -22.03 -2.79
C MET A 1 13.42 -22.25 -4.30
N LEU A 2 12.64 -21.45 -5.03
CA LEU A 2 12.45 -21.60 -6.49
C LEU A 2 13.63 -21.04 -7.30
N ASN A 3 14.22 -19.95 -6.82
CA ASN A 3 15.44 -19.35 -7.36
C ASN A 3 16.51 -19.36 -6.25
N PRO A 4 17.66 -20.03 -6.42
CA PRO A 4 18.70 -20.09 -5.39
C PRO A 4 19.57 -18.83 -5.31
N ASP A 5 19.50 -17.93 -6.30
CA ASP A 5 20.35 -16.73 -6.38
C ASP A 5 19.77 -15.53 -5.62
N VAL A 6 18.59 -15.69 -5.00
CA VAL A 6 17.94 -14.63 -4.21
C VAL A 6 18.13 -14.90 -2.72
N ASP A 7 18.39 -13.84 -1.96
CA ASP A 7 18.34 -13.89 -0.51
C ASP A 7 16.94 -13.53 -0.03
N VAL A 8 16.34 -14.40 0.78
CA VAL A 8 14.98 -14.24 1.31
C VAL A 8 15.08 -14.02 2.81
N VAL A 9 15.07 -12.75 3.21
CA VAL A 9 15.05 -12.35 4.62
C VAL A 9 13.60 -12.39 5.12
N THR A 10 13.32 -13.23 6.11
CA THR A 10 11.98 -13.38 6.71
C THR A 10 11.91 -12.74 8.10
N TYR A 11 10.74 -12.23 8.45
CA TYR A 11 10.44 -11.71 9.77
C TYR A 11 9.21 -12.44 10.30
N ASP A 12 9.39 -13.35 11.26
CA ASP A 12 8.29 -14.01 11.96
C ASP A 12 7.78 -13.12 13.10
N THR A 13 7.23 -11.97 12.72
CA THR A 13 6.68 -10.98 13.64
C THR A 13 5.53 -10.23 12.99
N ARG A 14 4.64 -9.71 13.82
CA ARG A 14 3.60 -8.79 13.34
C ARG A 14 4.24 -7.42 13.09
N LEU A 15 3.99 -6.86 11.91
CA LEU A 15 4.38 -5.48 11.63
C LEU A 15 3.57 -4.52 12.52
N CYS A 16 4.26 -3.65 13.25
CA CYS A 16 3.69 -2.70 14.20
C CYS A 16 4.51 -1.41 14.26
N ALA A 17 4.05 -0.41 15.01
CA ALA A 17 4.72 0.88 15.10
C ALA A 17 6.14 0.78 15.67
N GLU A 18 6.42 -0.20 16.54
CA GLU A 18 7.75 -0.34 17.14
C GLU A 18 8.79 -0.89 16.17
N ASN A 19 8.41 -1.67 15.16
CA ASN A 19 9.36 -2.38 14.28
C ASN A 19 9.33 -1.92 12.81
N VAL A 20 8.27 -1.24 12.36
CA VAL A 20 8.06 -0.96 10.93
C VAL A 20 9.17 -0.10 10.32
N ILE A 21 9.68 0.90 11.06
CA ILE A 21 10.75 1.76 10.54
C ILE A 21 12.05 0.99 10.38
N GLU A 22 12.43 0.20 11.38
CA GLU A 22 13.65 -0.59 11.35
C GLU A 22 13.62 -1.56 10.16
N ILE A 23 12.54 -2.34 10.05
CA ILE A 23 12.36 -3.33 8.99
C ILE A 23 12.38 -2.66 7.61
N LEU A 24 11.56 -1.61 7.41
CA LEU A 24 11.39 -1.03 6.07
C LEU A 24 12.61 -0.22 5.60
N SER A 25 13.44 0.30 6.52
CA SER A 25 14.59 1.14 6.17
C SER A 25 15.65 0.46 5.29
N GLY A 26 15.67 -0.88 5.25
CA GLY A 26 16.58 -1.67 4.43
C GLY A 26 16.09 -2.00 3.02
N TYR A 27 14.93 -1.48 2.59
CA TYR A 27 14.29 -1.86 1.32
C TYR A 27 14.02 -0.66 0.41
N ASP A 28 14.07 -0.89 -0.91
CA ASP A 28 13.86 0.16 -1.92
C ASP A 28 12.39 0.31 -2.34
N VAL A 29 11.60 -0.75 -2.23
CA VAL A 29 10.18 -0.80 -2.63
C VAL A 29 9.44 -1.73 -1.68
N ILE A 30 8.22 -1.34 -1.30
CA ILE A 30 7.31 -2.14 -0.49
C ILE A 30 6.21 -2.71 -1.40
N VAL A 31 5.87 -3.99 -1.22
CA VAL A 31 4.69 -4.59 -1.87
C VAL A 31 3.67 -4.90 -0.79
N ASP A 32 2.53 -4.19 -0.82
CA ASP A 32 1.48 -4.33 0.19
C ASP A 32 0.43 -5.35 -0.25
N GLY A 33 0.44 -6.50 0.42
CA GLY A 33 -0.58 -7.55 0.29
C GLY A 33 -1.47 -7.68 1.53
N ALA A 34 -1.51 -6.66 2.40
CA ALA A 34 -2.27 -6.72 3.65
C ALA A 34 -3.79 -6.64 3.42
N ASP A 35 -4.51 -7.43 4.20
CA ASP A 35 -5.96 -7.61 4.10
C ASP A 35 -6.76 -6.69 5.04
N ASN A 36 -6.07 -5.82 5.78
CA ASN A 36 -6.68 -4.99 6.82
C ASN A 36 -6.17 -3.53 6.76
N PHE A 37 -7.04 -2.60 7.16
CA PHE A 37 -6.72 -1.17 7.18
C PHE A 37 -5.57 -0.81 8.13
N PRO A 38 -5.47 -1.34 9.37
CA PRO A 38 -4.37 -1.00 10.27
C PRO A 38 -2.99 -1.13 9.63
N SER A 39 -2.74 -2.25 8.96
CA SER A 39 -1.46 -2.51 8.29
C SER A 39 -1.22 -1.55 7.12
N ARG A 40 -2.25 -1.25 6.32
CA ARG A 40 -2.14 -0.32 5.16
C ARG A 40 -1.75 1.09 5.58
N TYR A 41 -2.35 1.60 6.66
CA TYR A 41 -2.04 2.93 7.17
C TYR A 41 -0.68 2.97 7.88
N LEU A 42 -0.34 1.92 8.64
CA LEU A 42 0.99 1.77 9.24
C LEU A 42 2.08 1.79 8.15
N LEU A 43 1.88 1.00 7.08
CA LEU A 43 2.76 0.95 5.92
C LEU A 43 2.82 2.29 5.20
N ASN A 44 1.68 2.96 4.98
CA ASN A 44 1.65 4.28 4.36
C ASN A 44 2.47 5.30 5.17
N ASP A 45 2.27 5.39 6.48
CA ASP A 45 2.92 6.42 7.28
C ASP A 45 4.42 6.17 7.40
N ALA A 46 4.82 4.90 7.51
CA ALA A 46 6.22 4.50 7.43
C ALA A 46 6.84 4.78 6.06
N SER A 47 6.14 4.43 4.99
CA SER A 47 6.52 4.74 3.60
C SER A 47 6.72 6.23 3.41
N VAL A 48 5.76 7.06 3.84
CA VAL A 48 5.85 8.52 3.74
C VAL A 48 7.04 9.05 4.54
N LYS A 49 7.27 8.51 5.75
CA LYS A 49 8.39 8.93 6.57
C LYS A 49 9.74 8.58 5.94
N LEU A 50 9.87 7.39 5.37
CA LEU A 50 11.11 6.89 4.77
C LEU A 50 11.34 7.36 3.32
N GLY A 51 10.28 7.76 2.62
CA GLY A 51 10.32 8.10 1.20
C GLY A 51 10.26 6.89 0.26
N ILE A 52 9.97 5.70 0.78
CA ILE A 52 9.96 4.43 0.03
C ILE A 52 8.59 4.21 -0.62
N PRO A 53 8.49 3.93 -1.93
CA PRO A 53 7.20 3.70 -2.58
C PRO A 53 6.55 2.38 -2.16
N VAL A 54 5.21 2.35 -2.15
CA VAL A 54 4.38 1.18 -1.88
C VAL A 54 3.61 0.80 -3.14
N VAL A 55 3.83 -0.43 -3.60
CA VAL A 55 3.00 -1.08 -4.63
C VAL A 55 1.83 -1.74 -3.94
N HIS A 56 0.68 -1.08 -3.96
CA HIS A 56 -0.51 -1.50 -3.25
C HIS A 56 -1.41 -2.36 -4.11
N GLY A 57 -1.89 -3.46 -3.53
CA GLY A 57 -2.93 -4.32 -4.08
C GLY A 57 -4.10 -4.43 -3.11
N SER A 58 -5.32 -4.42 -3.64
CA SER A 58 -6.50 -4.72 -2.83
C SER A 58 -7.50 -5.53 -3.65
N ILE A 59 -8.29 -6.36 -2.97
CA ILE A 59 -9.27 -7.23 -3.58
C ILE A 59 -10.54 -7.20 -2.77
N PHE A 60 -11.68 -7.22 -3.45
CA PHE A 60 -12.99 -7.38 -2.86
C PHE A 60 -13.87 -8.21 -3.79
N ARG A 61 -14.30 -9.40 -3.34
CA ARG A 61 -15.11 -10.35 -4.13
C ARG A 61 -14.46 -10.73 -5.47
N PHE A 62 -14.88 -10.08 -6.55
CA PHE A 62 -14.45 -10.29 -7.94
C PHE A 62 -13.69 -9.09 -8.51
N GLU A 63 -13.45 -8.06 -7.70
CA GLU A 63 -12.79 -6.83 -8.11
C GLU A 63 -11.41 -6.72 -7.48
N GLY A 64 -10.43 -6.31 -8.29
CA GLY A 64 -9.07 -6.03 -7.86
C GLY A 64 -8.71 -4.57 -8.10
N MET A 65 -7.77 -4.06 -7.32
CA MET A 65 -7.21 -2.72 -7.49
C MET A 65 -5.69 -2.75 -7.30
N VAL A 66 -4.96 -2.06 -8.17
CA VAL A 66 -3.50 -1.86 -8.04
C VAL A 66 -3.16 -0.38 -8.25
N SER A 67 -2.27 0.14 -7.41
CA SER A 67 -1.72 1.50 -7.50
C SER A 67 -0.29 1.52 -6.97
N VAL A 68 0.51 2.51 -7.39
CA VAL A 68 1.80 2.78 -6.76
C VAL A 68 1.70 4.10 -5.99
N PHE A 69 1.81 4.02 -4.68
CA PHE A 69 1.88 5.18 -3.80
C PHE A 69 3.34 5.57 -3.61
N HIS A 70 3.72 6.75 -4.12
CA HIS A 70 5.09 7.23 -4.06
C HIS A 70 5.16 8.54 -3.27
N PRO A 71 5.73 8.56 -2.05
CA PRO A 71 5.72 9.73 -1.16
C PRO A 71 6.34 11.00 -1.77
N VAL A 72 7.42 10.84 -2.54
CA VAL A 72 8.14 11.95 -3.18
C VAL A 72 7.56 12.32 -4.55
N LEU A 73 7.26 11.34 -5.40
CA LEU A 73 6.92 11.57 -6.82
C LEU A 73 5.42 11.62 -7.13
N GLY A 74 4.55 11.18 -6.22
CA GLY A 74 3.13 11.05 -6.51
C GLY A 74 2.24 11.14 -5.27
N PRO A 75 0.98 10.70 -5.38
CA PRO A 75 0.09 10.55 -4.25
C PRO A 75 0.48 9.35 -3.38
N THR A 76 0.00 9.39 -2.14
CA THR A 76 0.11 8.41 -1.07
C THR A 76 -1.25 7.74 -0.85
N TYR A 77 -1.30 6.70 0.00
CA TYR A 77 -2.56 6.06 0.33
C TYR A 77 -3.53 7.05 0.98
N ARG A 78 -3.02 7.97 1.82
CA ARG A 78 -3.82 9.02 2.47
C ARG A 78 -4.36 10.10 1.53
N ASP A 79 -3.78 10.26 0.34
CA ASP A 79 -4.40 11.12 -0.69
C ASP A 79 -5.66 10.48 -1.29
N MET A 80 -5.72 9.15 -1.31
CA MET A 80 -6.87 8.38 -1.80
C MET A 80 -7.91 8.14 -0.69
N VAL A 81 -7.44 7.77 0.50
CA VAL A 81 -8.27 7.46 1.67
C VAL A 81 -7.64 8.18 2.87
N PRO A 82 -8.06 9.42 3.18
CA PRO A 82 -7.42 10.24 4.21
C PRO A 82 -7.45 9.64 5.62
N GLU A 83 -8.60 9.06 5.98
CA GLU A 83 -8.86 8.47 7.29
C GLU A 83 -9.42 7.06 7.15
N PRO A 84 -9.03 6.12 8.03
CA PRO A 84 -9.56 4.77 8.01
C PRO A 84 -11.08 4.79 8.17
N PRO A 85 -11.82 3.96 7.40
CA PRO A 85 -13.25 3.82 7.62
C PRO A 85 -13.53 3.27 9.03
N PRO A 86 -14.70 3.57 9.63
CA PRO A 86 -15.11 2.97 10.89
C PRO A 86 -15.02 1.44 10.82
N ALA A 87 -14.54 0.81 11.91
CA ALA A 87 -14.33 -0.65 11.94
C ALA A 87 -15.60 -1.46 11.57
N GLU A 88 -16.78 -0.93 11.92
CA GLU A 88 -18.09 -1.53 11.61
C GLU A 88 -18.42 -1.58 10.11
N LEU A 89 -17.78 -0.73 9.30
CA LEU A 89 -18.01 -0.60 7.85
C LEU A 89 -16.90 -1.26 7.02
N ALA A 90 -15.95 -1.94 7.67
CA ALA A 90 -14.74 -2.47 7.07
C ALA A 90 -14.62 -3.99 7.24
N PRO A 91 -15.49 -4.80 6.59
CA PRO A 91 -15.36 -6.26 6.64
C PRO A 91 -14.02 -6.69 6.03
N SER A 92 -13.38 -7.68 6.66
CA SER A 92 -12.16 -8.30 6.15
C SER A 92 -12.41 -9.11 4.88
N CYS A 93 -11.36 -9.35 4.09
CA CYS A 93 -11.46 -10.21 2.89
C CYS A 93 -11.96 -11.63 3.24
N SER A 94 -11.63 -12.14 4.43
CA SER A 94 -12.12 -13.41 4.97
C SER A 94 -13.63 -13.42 5.24
N GLU A 95 -14.23 -12.26 5.55
CA GLU A 95 -15.66 -12.14 5.82
C GLU A 95 -16.48 -11.92 4.54
N ALA A 96 -15.92 -11.21 3.56
CA ALA A 96 -16.61 -10.92 2.30
C ALA A 96 -16.52 -12.04 1.25
N GLY A 97 -15.50 -12.90 1.34
CA GLY A 97 -15.17 -13.91 0.34
C GLY A 97 -14.44 -13.32 -0.89
N VAL A 98 -13.48 -14.06 -1.43
CA VAL A 98 -12.66 -13.63 -2.58
C VAL A 98 -12.55 -14.78 -3.58
N LEU A 99 -12.62 -14.46 -4.88
CA LEU A 99 -12.27 -15.40 -5.93
C LEU A 99 -10.78 -15.76 -5.84
N GLY A 100 -10.47 -17.02 -5.48
CA GLY A 100 -9.10 -17.42 -5.12
C GLY A 100 -8.01 -17.19 -6.18
N VAL A 101 -8.36 -17.02 -7.45
CA VAL A 101 -7.41 -16.70 -8.53
C VAL A 101 -7.05 -15.21 -8.62
N LEU A 102 -7.91 -14.33 -8.09
CA LEU A 102 -7.76 -12.88 -8.19
C LEU A 102 -6.51 -12.37 -7.44
N PRO A 103 -6.13 -12.88 -6.24
CA PRO A 103 -4.84 -12.59 -5.62
C PRO A 103 -3.64 -12.88 -6.52
N GLY A 104 -3.69 -13.95 -7.32
CA GLY A 104 -2.64 -14.26 -8.28
C GLY A 104 -2.53 -13.22 -9.40
N ILE A 105 -3.65 -12.73 -9.90
CA ILE A 105 -3.70 -11.67 -10.93
C ILE A 105 -3.15 -10.35 -10.35
N VAL A 106 -3.69 -9.91 -9.20
CA VAL A 106 -3.28 -8.66 -8.54
C VAL A 106 -1.81 -8.72 -8.13
N GLY A 107 -1.36 -9.81 -7.50
CA GLY A 107 0.03 -9.99 -7.09
C GLY A 107 1.01 -9.99 -8.27
N SER A 108 0.62 -10.53 -9.42
CA SER A 108 1.43 -10.47 -10.65
C SER A 108 1.60 -9.04 -11.16
N ILE A 109 0.55 -8.23 -11.09
CA ILE A 109 0.61 -6.82 -11.47
C ILE A 109 1.43 -6.02 -10.44
N GLN A 110 1.29 -6.31 -9.14
CA GLN A 110 2.14 -5.71 -8.12
C GLN A 110 3.63 -6.02 -8.35
N ALA A 111 3.97 -7.27 -8.65
CA ALA A 111 5.34 -7.66 -8.97
C ALA A 111 5.88 -6.92 -10.21
N LEU A 112 5.05 -6.77 -11.25
CA LEU A 112 5.41 -5.99 -12.43
C LEU A 112 5.68 -4.52 -12.11
N GLU A 113 4.84 -3.88 -11.28
CA GLU A 113 5.05 -2.49 -10.87
C GLU A 113 6.30 -2.32 -10.00
N ALA A 114 6.59 -3.28 -9.11
CA ALA A 114 7.83 -3.26 -8.33
C ALA A 114 9.06 -3.31 -9.25
N LEU A 115 9.06 -4.19 -10.25
CA LEU A 115 10.13 -4.26 -11.26
C LEU A 115 10.24 -2.95 -12.05
N LYS A 116 9.13 -2.33 -12.43
CA LYS A 116 9.15 -1.07 -13.16
C LYS A 116 9.76 0.06 -12.34
N ILE A 117 9.49 0.10 -11.04
CA ILE A 117 10.10 1.09 -10.13
C ILE A 117 11.61 0.82 -9.99
N LEU A 118 11.99 -0.41 -9.63
CA LEU A 118 13.40 -0.78 -9.38
C LEU A 118 14.29 -0.61 -10.62
N LEU A 119 13.75 -0.93 -11.79
CA LEU A 119 14.49 -0.89 -13.06
C LEU A 119 14.25 0.39 -13.85
N ASN A 120 13.44 1.32 -13.33
CA ASN A 120 13.02 2.54 -14.02
C ASN A 120 12.45 2.26 -15.44
N LEU A 121 11.53 1.29 -15.54
CA LEU A 121 10.96 0.82 -16.81
C LEU A 121 9.60 1.44 -17.10
N GLY A 122 9.53 2.19 -18.19
CA GLY A 122 8.29 2.75 -18.72
C GLY A 122 7.55 3.63 -17.71
N GLU A 123 6.23 3.67 -17.80
CA GLU A 123 5.39 4.44 -16.88
C GLU A 123 4.77 3.53 -15.82
N SER A 124 5.08 3.75 -14.55
CA SER A 124 4.42 3.09 -13.42
C SER A 124 2.99 3.56 -13.20
N LEU A 125 2.28 2.87 -12.30
CA LEU A 125 0.97 3.28 -11.78
C LEU A 125 1.06 4.40 -10.72
N ILE A 126 2.17 5.13 -10.64
CA ILE A 126 2.24 6.34 -9.80
C ILE A 126 1.19 7.33 -10.28
N GLY A 127 0.31 7.78 -9.38
CA GLY A 127 -0.78 8.68 -9.71
C GLY A 127 -1.90 8.05 -10.55
N LYS A 128 -1.97 6.71 -10.59
CA LYS A 128 -2.98 5.96 -11.34
C LYS A 128 -3.53 4.82 -10.49
N ILE A 129 -4.84 4.61 -10.56
CA ILE A 129 -5.50 3.45 -9.96
C ILE A 129 -5.95 2.54 -11.11
N LEU A 130 -5.40 1.34 -11.16
CA LEU A 130 -5.88 0.28 -12.05
C LEU A 130 -6.94 -0.53 -11.31
N THR A 131 -8.16 -0.56 -11.82
CA THR A 131 -9.23 -1.44 -11.34
C THR A 131 -9.44 -2.59 -12.31
N ILE A 132 -9.71 -3.77 -11.76
CA ILE A 132 -9.89 -5.03 -12.48
C ILE A 132 -11.25 -5.58 -12.08
N ASP A 133 -12.17 -5.69 -13.03
CA ASP A 133 -13.41 -6.45 -12.84
C ASP A 133 -13.23 -7.81 -13.50
N THR A 134 -13.20 -8.89 -12.71
CA THR A 134 -13.03 -10.24 -13.26
C THR A 134 -14.32 -10.87 -13.76
N THR A 135 -15.48 -10.29 -13.47
CA THR A 135 -16.76 -10.79 -13.99
C THR A 135 -16.95 -10.40 -15.45
N GLU A 136 -16.56 -9.17 -15.81
CA GLU A 136 -16.58 -8.66 -17.18
C GLU A 136 -15.21 -8.73 -17.88
N MET A 137 -14.16 -9.10 -17.15
CA MET A 137 -12.75 -9.05 -17.59
C MET A 137 -12.34 -7.68 -18.13
N THR A 138 -12.70 -6.62 -17.40
CA THR A 138 -12.35 -5.24 -17.77
C THR A 138 -11.24 -4.67 -16.90
N PHE A 139 -10.37 -3.87 -17.54
CA PHE A 139 -9.32 -3.10 -16.89
C PHE A 139 -9.59 -1.62 -17.12
N ARG A 140 -9.68 -0.84 -16.05
CA ARG A 140 -9.89 0.61 -16.14
C ARG A 140 -8.82 1.31 -15.32
N THR A 141 -8.31 2.41 -15.86
CA THR A 141 -7.30 3.23 -15.17
C THR A 141 -7.90 4.59 -14.87
N PHE A 142 -7.84 4.99 -13.61
CA PHE A 142 -8.25 6.30 -13.13
C PHE A 142 -7.03 7.12 -12.72
N LYS A 143 -7.10 8.44 -12.89
CA LYS A 143 -6.06 9.33 -12.38
C LYS A 143 -6.28 9.57 -10.89
N LEU A 144 -5.23 9.41 -10.11
CA LEU A 144 -5.18 9.79 -8.71
C LEU A 144 -4.31 11.04 -8.58
N GLN A 145 -4.78 12.02 -7.81
CA GLN A 145 -4.09 13.26 -7.55
C GLN A 145 -3.76 13.35 -6.06
N ARG A 146 -2.75 14.14 -5.71
CA ARG A 146 -2.51 14.51 -4.31
C ARG A 146 -3.71 15.28 -3.77
N ASP A 147 -4.10 15.01 -2.54
CA ASP A 147 -5.08 15.82 -1.83
C ASP A 147 -4.34 16.98 -1.13
N PRO A 148 -4.60 18.25 -1.48
CA PRO A 148 -3.98 19.40 -0.81
C PRO A 148 -4.26 19.47 0.70
N LYS A 149 -5.26 18.75 1.20
CA LYS A 149 -5.60 18.67 2.62
C LYS A 149 -4.87 17.56 3.36
N ASN A 150 -4.15 16.68 2.66
CA ASN A 150 -3.39 15.61 3.28
C ASN A 150 -2.25 16.20 4.13
N ALA A 151 -2.37 16.06 5.45
CA ALA A 151 -1.39 16.59 6.39
C ALA A 151 -0.16 15.67 6.56
N VAL A 152 -0.19 14.44 6.06
CA VAL A 152 0.89 13.46 6.19
C VAL A 152 1.63 13.37 4.86
N THR A 153 2.72 14.13 4.73
CA THR A 153 3.48 14.23 3.48
C THR A 153 4.97 13.98 3.73
N HIS A 154 5.72 13.63 2.69
CA HIS A 154 7.16 13.43 2.84
C HIS A 154 7.88 14.72 3.25
N ASP A 155 7.39 15.88 2.80
CA ASP A 155 7.96 17.19 3.12
C ASP A 155 7.93 17.51 4.61
N ASN A 156 6.97 16.95 5.35
CA ASN A 156 6.85 17.11 6.80
C ASN A 156 7.13 15.81 7.59
N ARG A 157 7.86 14.86 6.97
CA ARG A 157 8.14 13.52 7.51
C ARG A 157 8.66 13.48 8.94
N GLU A 158 9.43 14.48 9.37
CA GLU A 158 9.98 14.56 10.72
C GLU A 158 8.89 14.72 11.79
N ARG A 159 7.73 15.26 11.41
CA ARG A 159 6.56 15.45 12.29
C ARG A 159 5.65 14.23 12.36
N ILE A 160 5.84 13.24 11.48
CA ILE A 160 5.02 12.02 11.44
C ILE A 160 5.40 11.13 12.62
N GLN A 161 4.42 10.83 13.47
CA GLN A 161 4.52 9.77 14.47
C GLN A 161 3.79 8.53 13.97
N ILE A 162 4.53 7.45 13.83
CA ILE A 162 3.97 6.15 13.45
C ILE A 162 3.39 5.52 14.70
N ARG A 163 2.13 5.05 14.59
CA ARG A 163 1.41 4.39 15.66
C ARG A 163 0.54 3.30 15.07
N ASP A 164 0.30 2.27 15.86
CA ASP A 164 -0.69 1.27 15.52
C ASP A 164 -2.09 1.88 15.61
N LEU A 165 -2.93 1.51 14.65
CA LEU A 165 -4.34 1.89 14.64
C LEU A 165 -5.10 1.03 15.66
N GLU A 166 -4.95 1.36 16.94
CA GLU A 166 -5.83 0.88 18.01
C GLU A 166 -7.05 1.79 18.11
N GLY A 167 -8.06 1.56 17.27
CA GLY A 167 -9.39 2.18 17.38
C GLY A 167 -9.47 3.71 17.20
N ALA A 168 -8.38 4.41 16.87
CA ALA A 168 -8.36 5.84 16.63
C ALA A 168 -8.21 6.16 15.12
N CYS A 169 -9.07 6.99 14.56
CA CYS A 169 -9.15 7.24 13.11
C CYS A 169 -8.32 8.44 12.59
N ALA A 170 -7.44 9.05 13.39
CA ALA A 170 -6.76 10.29 12.99
C ALA A 170 -5.22 10.16 12.92
N PRO A 171 -4.56 10.80 11.94
CA PRO A 171 -3.10 10.89 11.89
C PRO A 171 -2.55 11.75 13.05
N TRP A 172 -1.45 11.30 13.64
CA TRP A 172 -0.80 11.99 14.75
C TRP A 172 0.42 12.77 14.23
N LEU A 173 0.29 14.09 14.16
CA LEU A 173 1.40 14.99 13.88
C LEU A 173 1.83 15.68 15.18
N VAL A 174 3.14 15.81 15.40
CA VAL A 174 3.65 16.66 16.49
C VAL A 174 3.49 18.14 16.10
N HIS A 175 3.01 18.93 17.06
CA HIS A 175 2.92 20.39 16.94
C HIS A 175 4.31 21.02 16.85
#